data_AF-A0A4Q7CIT8-F1
#
_entry.id   AF-A0A4Q7CIT8-F1
#
_cell.length_a   1.000
_cell.length_b   1.000
_cell.length_c   1.000
_cell.angle_alpha   90.00
_cell.angle_beta   90.00
_cell.angle_gamma   90.00
#
_symmetry.space_group_name_H-M   'P 1'
#
loop_
_entity.id
_entity.type
_entity.pdbx_description
1 polymer ?
#
loop_
_entity_poly.entity_id
_entity_poly.type
_entity_poly.pdbx_seq_one_letter_code
_entity_poly.pdbx_strand_id
1 'polypeptide(L)'
;VIRLLIKIQIENKRMITTRALLNLIHDLIVPEKDDESNNSLLVNLLFESPERSNLLKAVNTQDPALVQNANIDKLNVDLYNSLDFYSKCLELFGEEDYKNIEEYILLFDGLSHERKFKMIVRLHYLLNYKDYESIVYLKYIEALENIEKDKRMIKDLLMKIRKAVESWNGSPENGFIYKDSIDYTSKMRIGIEFKYTLKSIRVTNQLTIEVILNVQGEDYKLVIDYNLYKLLTDIENGYILKEKDKSEAIVFAEFVDKVITSIVSNEKTIMTLTDNNKKYEITEGFLGFEIKEVN
;
A
#
# COMPACT_ATOMS: atom_id res chain seq x y z
N VAL A 1 9.03 17.62 2.86
CA VAL A 1 7.59 18.01 2.98
C VAL A 1 6.72 17.51 1.82
N ILE A 2 7.06 17.77 0.55
CA ILE A 2 6.24 17.32 -0.59
C ILE A 2 5.96 15.81 -0.56
N ARG A 3 6.98 14.98 -0.28
CA ARG A 3 6.83 13.52 -0.18
C ARG A 3 5.83 13.08 0.90
N LEU A 4 5.81 13.78 2.03
CA LEU A 4 4.86 13.56 3.12
C LEU A 4 3.43 13.94 2.71
N LEU A 5 3.26 15.01 1.94
CA LEU A 5 1.95 15.38 1.38
C LEU A 5 1.46 14.33 0.37
N ILE A 6 2.34 13.83 -0.50
CA ILE A 6 2.02 12.73 -1.42
C ILE A 6 1.59 11.48 -0.64
N LYS A 7 2.33 11.12 0.42
CA LYS A 7 1.97 10.00 1.29
C LYS A 7 0.57 10.15 1.88
N ILE A 8 0.24 11.32 2.42
CA ILE A 8 -1.08 11.62 2.96
C ILE A 8 -2.16 11.50 1.88
N GLN A 9 -1.89 11.96 0.65
CA GLN A 9 -2.85 11.81 -0.45
C GLN A 9 -3.15 10.34 -0.75
N ILE A 10 -2.11 9.51 -0.76
CA ILE A 10 -2.18 8.10 -1.13
C ILE A 10 -2.81 7.26 0.00
N GLU A 11 -2.29 7.36 1.22
CA GLU A 11 -2.73 6.51 2.33
C GLU A 11 -4.09 6.94 2.89
N ASN A 12 -4.35 8.26 2.97
CA ASN A 12 -5.60 8.78 3.53
C ASN A 12 -6.68 9.00 2.46
N LYS A 13 -6.38 8.72 1.18
CA LYS A 13 -7.25 8.97 0.01
C LYS A 13 -7.78 10.41 -0.06
N ARG A 14 -7.01 11.38 0.43
CA ARG A 14 -7.43 12.79 0.53
C ARG A 14 -6.79 13.61 -0.58
N MET A 15 -7.61 14.17 -1.46
CA MET A 15 -7.18 15.24 -2.36
C MET A 15 -6.80 16.48 -1.56
N ILE A 16 -5.56 16.97 -1.73
CA ILE A 16 -5.12 18.22 -1.11
C ILE A 16 -5.52 19.36 -2.04
N THR A 17 -6.46 20.19 -1.59
CA THR A 17 -6.88 21.38 -2.34
C THR A 17 -5.84 22.50 -2.25
N THR A 18 -5.84 23.42 -3.22
CA THR A 18 -4.98 24.62 -3.18
C THR A 18 -5.19 25.42 -1.88
N ARG A 19 -6.44 25.52 -1.39
CA ARG A 19 -6.74 26.19 -0.12
C ARG A 19 -6.07 25.50 1.06
N ALA A 20 -6.14 24.16 1.12
CA ALA A 20 -5.49 23.40 2.19
C ALA A 20 -3.96 23.58 2.16
N LEU A 21 -3.37 23.65 0.97
CA LEU A 21 -1.94 23.91 0.81
C LEU A 21 -1.54 25.33 1.25
N LEU A 22 -2.32 26.35 0.86
CA LEU A 22 -2.09 27.73 1.28
C LEU A 22 -2.25 27.90 2.79
N ASN A 23 -3.24 27.24 3.39
CA ASN A 23 -3.40 27.22 4.85
C ASN A 23 -2.20 26.55 5.52
N LEU A 24 -1.69 25.43 4.99
CA LEU A 24 -0.46 24.82 5.52
C LEU A 24 0.72 25.79 5.46
N ILE A 25 0.93 26.48 4.33
CA ILE A 25 2.01 27.48 4.21
C ILE A 25 1.83 28.59 5.25
N HIS A 26 0.61 29.08 5.43
CA HIS A 26 0.28 30.06 6.46
C HIS A 26 0.61 29.52 7.87
N ASP A 27 0.15 28.32 8.21
CA ASP A 27 0.35 27.68 9.52
C ASP A 27 1.84 27.46 9.86
N LEU A 28 2.69 27.29 8.84
CA LEU A 28 4.13 27.08 8.97
C LEU A 28 4.94 28.38 9.07
N ILE A 29 4.46 29.47 8.45
CA ILE A 29 5.21 30.74 8.39
C ILE A 29 4.77 31.72 9.47
N VAL A 30 3.48 31.72 9.81
CA VAL A 30 2.92 32.68 10.75
C VAL A 30 3.09 32.15 12.18
N PRO A 31 3.90 32.82 13.03
CA PRO A 31 4.12 32.38 14.39
C PRO A 31 2.85 32.56 15.24
N GLU A 32 2.59 31.63 16.15
CA GLU A 32 1.60 31.86 17.19
C GLU A 32 2.15 32.86 18.22
N LYS A 33 1.26 33.68 18.79
CA LYS A 33 1.64 34.83 19.61
C LYS A 33 2.37 34.46 20.92
N ASP A 34 2.30 33.20 21.34
CA ASP A 34 2.82 32.69 22.63
C ASP A 34 3.76 31.48 22.46
N ASP A 35 4.32 31.25 21.26
CA ASP A 35 5.13 30.06 21.00
C ASP A 35 6.54 30.17 21.62
N GLU A 36 6.93 29.17 22.43
CA GLU A 36 8.32 28.99 22.84
C GLU A 36 9.20 28.85 21.58
N SER A 37 10.40 29.46 21.57
CA SER A 37 11.23 29.62 20.37
C SER A 37 11.47 28.32 19.57
N ASN A 38 11.48 27.17 20.25
CA ASN A 38 11.77 25.87 19.65
C ASN A 38 10.52 25.13 19.15
N ASN A 39 9.31 25.52 19.57
CA ASN A 39 8.05 25.02 19.00
C ASN A 39 7.85 25.56 17.57
N SER A 40 8.35 26.76 17.30
CA SER A 40 8.28 27.41 15.98
C SER A 40 9.21 26.79 14.92
N LEU A 41 9.97 25.75 15.27
CA LEU A 41 10.84 25.06 14.33
C LEU A 41 10.02 24.18 13.38
N LEU A 42 10.38 24.18 12.09
CA LEU A 42 9.63 23.49 11.03
C LEU A 42 9.20 22.06 11.38
N VAL A 43 10.10 21.23 11.93
CA VAL A 43 9.77 19.84 12.28
C VAL A 43 8.73 19.74 13.40
N ASN A 44 8.71 20.68 14.35
CA ASN A 44 7.70 20.70 15.41
C ASN A 44 6.37 21.28 14.89
N LEU A 45 6.42 22.33 14.08
CA LEU A 45 5.22 22.86 13.42
C LEU A 45 4.52 21.81 12.54
N LEU A 46 5.30 21.00 11.80
CA LEU A 46 4.74 19.95 10.95
C LEU A 46 4.10 18.82 11.78
N PHE A 47 4.82 18.31 12.78
CA PHE A 47 4.45 17.04 13.43
C PHE A 47 3.77 17.21 14.79
N GLU A 48 3.87 18.36 15.47
CA GLU A 48 3.33 18.59 16.82
C GLU A 48 2.18 19.61 16.86
N SER A 49 1.71 20.10 15.71
CA SER A 49 0.62 21.09 15.62
C SER A 49 -0.65 20.54 14.95
N PRO A 50 -1.22 19.39 15.38
CA PRO A 50 -2.38 18.78 14.71
C PRO A 50 -3.65 19.65 14.78
N GLU A 51 -3.74 20.57 15.75
CA GLU A 51 -4.91 21.42 15.96
C GLU A 51 -4.98 22.61 14.98
N ARG A 52 -3.86 22.99 14.35
CA ARG A 52 -3.82 24.16 13.43
C ARG A 52 -4.59 23.92 12.14
N SER A 53 -4.50 22.71 11.59
CA SER A 53 -5.27 22.36 10.39
C SER A 53 -5.46 20.86 10.21
N ASN A 54 -6.50 20.49 9.45
CA ASN A 54 -6.78 19.10 9.08
C ASN A 54 -5.62 18.42 8.34
N LEU A 55 -4.78 19.19 7.65
CA LEU A 55 -3.60 18.66 6.96
C LEU A 55 -2.47 18.38 7.95
N LEU A 56 -2.20 19.28 8.89
CA LEU A 56 -1.24 19.04 9.97
C LEU A 56 -1.69 17.90 10.90
N LYS A 57 -3.00 17.75 11.12
CA LYS A 57 -3.56 16.57 11.80
C LYS A 57 -3.19 15.26 11.09
N ALA A 58 -3.24 15.25 9.75
CA ALA A 58 -2.81 14.09 8.97
C ALA A 58 -1.28 13.91 9.01
N VAL A 59 -0.51 14.99 8.98
CA VAL A 59 0.96 14.94 9.12
C VAL A 59 1.37 14.35 10.47
N ASN A 60 0.73 14.74 11.57
CA ASN A 60 1.00 14.21 12.89
C ASN A 60 0.84 12.68 12.97
N THR A 61 -0.17 12.11 12.29
CA THR A 61 -0.34 10.64 12.22
C THR A 61 0.78 9.91 11.46
N GLN A 62 1.61 10.66 10.74
CA GLN A 62 2.73 10.18 9.92
C GLN A 62 4.09 10.56 10.53
N ASP A 63 4.12 10.92 11.82
CA ASP A 63 5.35 11.30 12.50
C ASP A 63 6.34 10.12 12.58
N PRO A 64 7.54 10.24 11.98
CA PRO A 64 8.54 9.17 12.00
C PRO A 64 9.03 8.86 13.42
N ALA A 65 8.90 9.78 14.37
CA ALA A 65 9.27 9.54 15.77
C ALA A 65 8.29 8.60 16.51
N LEU A 66 7.11 8.32 15.93
CA LEU A 66 6.15 7.36 16.47
C LEU A 66 6.36 5.94 15.92
N VAL A 67 7.23 5.76 14.93
CA VAL A 67 7.51 4.47 14.30
C VAL A 67 8.49 3.68 15.17
N GLN A 68 8.07 2.49 15.61
CA GLN A 68 8.95 1.54 16.29
C GLN A 68 9.76 0.77 15.25
N ASN A 69 11.07 1.00 15.22
CA ASN A 69 12.01 0.33 14.32
C ASN A 69 13.35 0.17 15.05
N ALA A 70 13.94 -1.03 14.97
CA ALA A 70 15.24 -1.33 15.57
C ALA A 70 16.34 -0.33 15.19
N ASN A 71 16.31 0.22 13.97
CA ASN A 71 17.27 1.24 13.52
C ASN A 71 17.06 2.57 14.24
N ILE A 72 15.80 2.98 14.46
CA ILE A 72 15.44 4.21 15.18
C ILE A 72 15.79 4.06 16.67
N ASP A 73 15.53 2.90 17.26
CA ASP A 73 15.90 2.60 18.64
C ASP A 73 17.42 2.62 18.83
N LYS A 74 18.16 2.02 17.90
CA LYS A 74 19.63 2.07 17.91
C LYS A 74 20.12 3.52 17.80
N LEU A 75 19.57 4.31 16.88
CA LEU A 75 19.91 5.72 16.75
C LEU A 75 19.66 6.49 18.05
N ASN A 76 18.56 6.20 18.76
CA ASN A 76 18.26 6.83 20.04
C ASN A 76 19.35 6.55 21.08
N VAL A 77 19.75 5.28 21.19
CA VAL A 77 20.81 4.83 22.11
C VAL A 77 22.16 5.45 21.73
N ASP A 78 22.48 5.49 20.44
CA ASP A 78 23.74 6.05 19.93
C ASP A 78 23.81 7.56 20.22
N LEU A 79 22.71 8.30 20.00
CA LEU A 79 22.64 9.73 20.30
C LEU A 79 22.70 10.02 21.80
N TYR A 80 22.06 9.19 22.63
CA TYR A 80 22.07 9.36 24.09
C TYR A 80 23.46 9.19 24.69
N ASN A 81 24.22 8.23 24.17
CA ASN A 81 25.57 7.92 24.65
C ASN A 81 26.67 8.73 23.94
N SER A 82 26.31 9.55 22.94
CA SER A 82 27.32 10.31 22.20
C SER A 82 27.91 11.43 23.06
N LEU A 83 29.24 11.46 23.12
CA LEU A 83 29.98 12.59 23.69
C LEU A 83 29.95 13.82 22.76
N ASP A 84 29.77 13.59 21.46
CA ASP A 84 29.69 14.62 20.44
C ASP A 84 28.45 14.42 19.55
N PHE A 85 27.41 15.18 19.88
CA PHE A 85 26.15 15.17 19.16
C PHE A 85 26.30 15.62 17.70
N TYR A 86 27.16 16.61 17.44
CA TYR A 86 27.34 17.21 16.11
C TYR A 86 28.05 16.24 15.17
N SER A 87 29.12 15.60 15.63
CA SER A 87 29.79 14.55 14.87
C SER A 87 28.86 13.39 14.52
N LYS A 88 27.94 13.02 15.43
CA LYS A 88 26.97 11.95 15.15
C LYS A 88 25.92 12.38 14.13
N CYS A 89 25.49 13.64 14.17
CA CYS A 89 24.62 14.20 13.14
C CYS A 89 25.34 14.25 11.79
N LEU A 90 26.61 14.65 11.73
CA LEU A 90 27.40 14.63 10.50
C LEU A 90 27.49 13.22 9.90
N GLU A 91 27.70 12.18 10.73
CA GLU A 91 27.68 10.78 10.28
C GLU A 91 26.31 10.37 9.73
N LEU A 92 25.23 10.77 10.40
CA LEU A 92 23.85 10.41 10.04
C LEU A 92 23.41 11.05 8.71
N PHE A 93 23.64 12.36 8.55
CA PHE A 93 23.18 13.11 7.39
C PHE A 93 24.18 13.08 6.23
N GLY A 94 25.47 12.83 6.50
CA GLY A 94 26.55 13.01 5.53
C GLY A 94 26.93 14.48 5.35
N GLU A 95 28.12 14.73 4.79
CA GLU A 95 28.72 16.07 4.73
C GLU A 95 27.85 17.09 3.98
N GLU A 96 27.26 16.70 2.85
CA GLU A 96 26.49 17.59 1.99
C GLU A 96 25.21 18.08 2.67
N ASP A 97 24.39 17.16 3.18
CA ASP A 97 23.14 17.50 3.85
C ASP A 97 23.39 18.18 5.18
N TYR A 98 24.37 17.71 5.97
CA TYR A 98 24.70 18.30 7.27
C TYR A 98 25.04 19.79 7.14
N LYS A 99 25.83 20.17 6.13
CA LYS A 99 26.19 21.57 5.88
C LYS A 99 24.97 22.48 5.65
N ASN A 100 23.89 21.95 5.08
CA ASN A 100 22.67 22.71 4.81
C ASN A 100 21.75 22.83 6.04
N ILE A 101 21.93 21.98 7.05
CA ILE A 101 21.08 21.92 8.24
C ILE A 101 21.83 22.22 9.54
N GLU A 102 23.14 22.44 9.50
CA GLU A 102 23.99 22.67 10.69
C GLU A 102 23.43 23.79 11.56
N GLU A 103 23.11 24.96 10.97
CA GLU A 103 22.52 26.08 11.69
C GLU A 103 21.19 25.71 12.35
N TYR A 104 20.39 24.84 11.71
CA TYR A 104 19.14 24.35 12.27
C TYR A 104 19.37 23.39 13.45
N ILE A 105 20.41 22.55 13.38
CA ILE A 105 20.80 21.62 14.44
C ILE A 105 21.34 22.38 15.66
N LEU A 106 22.05 23.50 15.49
CA LEU A 106 22.50 24.37 16.59
C LEU A 106 21.32 24.87 17.44
N LEU A 107 20.15 25.07 16.85
CA LEU A 107 18.93 25.49 17.57
C LEU A 107 18.43 24.42 18.55
N PHE A 108 19.00 23.21 18.52
CA PHE A 108 18.61 22.14 19.43
C PHE A 108 19.36 22.22 20.76
N ASP A 109 20.37 23.08 20.89
CA ASP A 109 21.12 23.22 22.14
C ASP A 109 20.23 23.62 23.33
N GLY A 110 20.54 23.05 24.49
CA GLY A 110 19.73 23.19 25.71
C GLY A 110 18.45 22.36 25.75
N LEU A 111 18.04 21.70 24.65
CA LEU A 111 16.89 20.80 24.66
C LEU A 111 17.18 19.48 25.39
N SER A 112 16.13 18.86 25.95
CA SER A 112 16.21 17.50 26.48
C SER A 112 16.56 16.50 25.38
N HIS A 113 17.19 15.39 25.77
CA HIS A 113 17.54 14.31 24.84
C HIS A 113 16.34 13.82 24.01
N GLU A 114 15.21 13.54 24.66
CA GLU A 114 14.00 13.08 23.98
C GLU A 114 13.58 14.04 22.86
N ARG A 115 13.67 15.35 23.13
CA ARG A 115 13.26 16.37 22.18
C ARG A 115 14.26 16.50 21.03
N LYS A 116 15.56 16.50 21.32
CA LYS A 116 16.62 16.44 20.30
C LYS A 116 16.44 15.24 19.38
N PHE A 117 16.20 14.07 19.97
CA PHE A 117 16.00 12.82 19.25
C PHE A 117 14.82 12.90 18.28
N LYS A 118 13.63 13.30 18.76
CA LYS A 118 12.43 13.46 17.92
C LYS A 118 12.68 14.41 16.75
N MET A 119 13.33 15.54 17.01
CA MET A 119 13.63 16.55 16.00
C MET A 119 14.62 16.06 14.95
N ILE A 120 15.68 15.35 15.37
CA ILE A 120 16.65 14.74 14.45
C ILE A 120 15.99 13.68 13.58
N VAL A 121 15.18 12.80 14.16
CA VAL A 121 14.47 11.76 13.40
C VAL A 121 13.52 12.38 12.37
N ARG A 122 12.76 13.41 12.75
CA ARG A 122 11.87 14.14 11.82
C ARG A 122 12.64 14.85 10.72
N LEU A 123 13.77 15.49 11.05
CA LEU A 123 14.61 16.17 10.08
C LEU A 123 15.23 15.18 9.10
N HIS A 124 15.77 14.07 9.60
CA HIS A 124 16.31 12.99 8.79
C HIS A 124 15.25 12.38 7.88
N TYR A 125 14.03 12.17 8.37
CA TYR A 125 12.90 11.74 7.54
C TYR A 125 12.60 12.71 6.38
N LEU A 126 12.65 14.03 6.62
CA LEU A 126 12.34 15.01 5.57
C LEU A 126 13.35 14.99 4.42
N LEU A 127 14.59 14.57 4.67
CA LEU A 127 15.66 14.43 3.67
C LEU A 127 15.72 13.01 3.10
N ASN A 128 15.66 12.00 3.97
CA ASN A 128 15.89 10.58 3.68
C ASN A 128 14.63 9.74 3.92
N TYR A 129 13.48 10.17 3.40
CA TYR A 129 12.18 9.54 3.65
C TYR A 129 12.16 8.03 3.36
N LYS A 130 12.91 7.57 2.34
CA LYS A 130 12.95 6.15 1.93
C LYS A 130 13.38 5.20 3.05
N ASP A 131 14.18 5.67 4.00
CA ASP A 131 14.67 4.85 5.11
C ASP A 131 13.58 4.56 6.14
N TYR A 132 12.48 5.32 6.11
CA TYR A 132 11.36 5.22 7.04
C TYR A 132 10.11 4.62 6.40
N GLU A 133 9.99 4.69 5.07
CA GLU A 133 8.80 4.21 4.38
C GLU A 133 8.80 2.69 4.19
N SER A 134 7.59 2.10 4.19
CA SER A 134 7.44 0.68 3.89
C SER A 134 7.85 0.36 2.45
N ILE A 135 8.46 -0.81 2.24
CA ILE A 135 8.82 -1.29 0.90
C ILE A 135 7.58 -1.36 -0.02
N VAL A 136 6.42 -1.72 0.53
CA VAL A 136 5.16 -1.78 -0.23
C VAL A 136 4.73 -0.39 -0.71
N TYR A 137 4.86 0.63 0.14
CA TYR A 137 4.59 2.01 -0.26
C TYR A 137 5.54 2.48 -1.37
N LEU A 138 6.84 2.23 -1.22
CA LEU A 138 7.83 2.62 -2.23
C LEU A 138 7.57 1.93 -3.58
N LYS A 139 7.23 0.63 -3.57
CA LYS A 139 6.83 -0.11 -4.78
C LYS A 139 5.56 0.43 -5.41
N TYR A 140 4.60 0.90 -4.61
CA TYR A 140 3.39 1.52 -5.13
C TYR A 140 3.68 2.84 -5.83
N ILE A 141 4.52 3.70 -5.24
CA ILE A 141 4.98 4.95 -5.89
C ILE A 141 5.69 4.63 -7.22
N GLU A 142 6.59 3.66 -7.20
CA GLU A 142 7.31 3.23 -8.40
C GLU A 142 6.35 2.72 -9.49
N ALA A 143 5.30 1.98 -9.09
CA ALA A 143 4.25 1.54 -10.00
C ALA A 143 3.46 2.74 -10.57
N LEU A 144 3.06 3.70 -9.75
CA LEU A 144 2.37 4.91 -10.23
C LEU A 144 3.20 5.72 -11.24
N GLU A 145 4.53 5.66 -11.18
CA GLU A 145 5.39 6.37 -12.12
C GLU A 145 5.61 5.58 -13.43
N ASN A 146 5.65 4.24 -13.38
CA ASN A 146 6.22 3.42 -14.45
C ASN A 146 5.29 2.34 -15.04
N ILE A 147 4.16 2.02 -14.39
CA ILE A 147 3.32 0.85 -14.75
C ILE A 147 2.79 0.90 -16.20
N GLU A 148 2.58 2.08 -16.78
CA GLU A 148 2.07 2.21 -18.15
C GLU A 148 3.10 1.80 -19.22
N LYS A 149 4.39 1.79 -18.87
CA LYS A 149 5.51 1.57 -19.80
C LYS A 149 6.27 0.28 -19.50
N ASP A 150 6.37 -0.10 -18.23
CA ASP A 150 7.15 -1.26 -17.81
C ASP A 150 6.34 -2.56 -17.85
N LYS A 151 6.60 -3.39 -18.86
CA LYS A 151 5.98 -4.71 -19.03
C LYS A 151 6.23 -5.66 -17.85
N ARG A 152 7.36 -5.54 -17.14
CA ARG A 152 7.65 -6.39 -15.98
C ARG A 152 6.73 -6.03 -14.81
N MET A 153 6.54 -4.73 -14.55
CA MET A 153 5.61 -4.26 -13.52
C MET A 153 4.17 -4.60 -13.86
N ILE A 154 3.77 -4.48 -15.13
CA ILE A 154 2.44 -4.91 -15.58
C ILE A 154 2.23 -6.40 -15.26
N LYS A 155 3.19 -7.25 -15.64
CA LYS A 155 3.11 -8.69 -15.38
C LYS A 155 3.02 -9.00 -13.88
N ASP A 156 3.82 -8.32 -13.07
CA ASP A 156 3.82 -8.44 -11.61
C ASP A 156 2.45 -8.06 -11.01
N LEU A 157 1.87 -6.93 -11.42
CA LEU A 157 0.54 -6.52 -10.96
C LEU A 157 -0.56 -7.50 -11.41
N LEU A 158 -0.50 -7.98 -12.65
CA LEU A 158 -1.47 -8.97 -13.14
C LEU A 158 -1.37 -10.30 -12.37
N MET A 159 -0.16 -10.70 -11.95
CA MET A 159 0.05 -11.89 -11.12
C MET A 159 -0.55 -11.70 -9.72
N LYS A 160 -0.37 -10.53 -9.11
CA LYS A 160 -1.01 -10.15 -7.85
C LYS A 160 -2.54 -10.21 -7.95
N ILE A 161 -3.12 -9.63 -9.01
CA ILE A 161 -4.58 -9.69 -9.26
C ILE A 161 -5.02 -11.14 -9.37
N ARG A 162 -4.38 -11.95 -10.23
CA ARG A 162 -4.73 -13.37 -10.42
C ARG A 162 -4.72 -14.13 -9.09
N LYS A 163 -3.63 -14.05 -8.32
CA LYS A 163 -3.52 -14.72 -7.03
C LYS A 163 -4.59 -14.27 -6.04
N ALA A 164 -4.92 -12.98 -6.03
CA ALA A 164 -5.96 -12.45 -5.16
C ALA A 164 -7.35 -12.95 -5.54
N VAL A 165 -7.68 -12.99 -6.83
CA VAL A 165 -8.94 -13.56 -7.31
C VAL A 165 -9.04 -15.05 -6.96
N GLU A 166 -7.97 -15.83 -7.21
CA GLU A 166 -7.88 -17.25 -6.84
C GLU A 166 -8.05 -17.49 -5.33
N SER A 167 -7.52 -16.59 -4.50
CA SER A 167 -7.61 -16.69 -3.04
C SER A 167 -8.97 -16.24 -2.49
N TRP A 168 -9.75 -15.46 -3.25
CA TRP A 168 -10.97 -14.80 -2.75
C TRP A 168 -12.09 -15.80 -2.40
N ASN A 169 -12.41 -16.68 -3.35
CA ASN A 169 -13.36 -17.78 -3.19
C ASN A 169 -12.67 -19.13 -3.00
N GLY A 170 -11.33 -19.13 -3.00
CA GLY A 170 -10.51 -20.32 -3.05
C GLY A 170 -10.40 -20.86 -4.48
N SER A 171 -9.42 -21.75 -4.64
CA SER A 171 -9.03 -22.29 -5.93
C SER A 171 -8.82 -23.80 -5.83
N PRO A 172 -9.35 -24.61 -6.78
CA PRO A 172 -9.02 -26.03 -6.86
C PRO A 172 -7.62 -26.26 -7.43
N GLU A 173 -7.14 -25.38 -8.30
CA GLU A 173 -5.84 -25.45 -8.98
C GLU A 173 -5.47 -24.06 -9.53
N ASN A 174 -4.18 -23.77 -9.67
CA ASN A 174 -3.70 -22.53 -10.27
C ASN A 174 -4.42 -22.20 -11.59
N GLY A 175 -4.98 -21.00 -11.69
CA GLY A 175 -5.78 -20.56 -12.84
C GLY A 175 -7.27 -20.86 -12.74
N PHE A 176 -7.74 -21.51 -11.67
CA PHE A 176 -9.16 -21.77 -11.42
C PHE A 176 -9.65 -21.03 -10.18
N ILE A 177 -10.93 -20.69 -10.16
CA ILE A 177 -11.61 -20.07 -9.03
C ILE A 177 -12.91 -20.81 -8.76
N TYR A 178 -13.30 -21.00 -7.51
CA TYR A 178 -14.62 -21.54 -7.20
C TYR A 178 -15.75 -20.54 -7.46
N LYS A 179 -16.82 -21.01 -8.12
CA LYS A 179 -17.98 -20.20 -8.49
C LYS A 179 -18.83 -19.77 -7.29
N ASP A 180 -18.96 -20.66 -6.30
CA ASP A 180 -19.67 -20.37 -5.07
C ASP A 180 -18.69 -19.90 -3.99
N SER A 181 -19.07 -18.84 -3.27
CA SER A 181 -18.46 -18.53 -1.97
C SER A 181 -18.56 -19.79 -1.08
N ILE A 182 -17.57 -20.01 -0.22
CA ILE A 182 -17.43 -21.19 0.67
C ILE A 182 -18.73 -21.45 1.45
N ASP A 183 -19.69 -22.14 0.85
CA ASP A 183 -20.85 -22.71 1.52
C ASP A 183 -20.43 -24.10 1.98
N TYR A 184 -20.45 -24.30 3.30
CA TYR A 184 -20.08 -25.57 3.92
C TYR A 184 -21.18 -26.63 3.80
N THR A 185 -22.35 -26.27 3.25
CA THR A 185 -23.49 -27.20 3.07
C THR A 185 -23.49 -27.88 1.70
N SER A 186 -22.83 -27.30 0.70
CA SER A 186 -22.69 -27.88 -0.64
C SER A 186 -21.67 -29.00 -0.64
N LYS A 187 -22.12 -30.21 -1.04
CA LYS A 187 -21.26 -31.41 -1.18
C LYS A 187 -20.21 -31.31 -2.30
N MET A 188 -20.28 -30.23 -3.08
CA MET A 188 -19.57 -30.07 -4.34
C MET A 188 -19.27 -28.61 -4.58
N ARG A 189 -18.09 -28.32 -5.12
CA ARG A 189 -17.69 -26.99 -5.60
C ARG A 189 -17.28 -27.06 -7.05
N ILE A 190 -17.63 -26.02 -7.79
CA ILE A 190 -17.34 -25.91 -9.22
C ILE A 190 -16.26 -24.85 -9.39
N GLY A 191 -15.09 -25.29 -9.84
CA GLY A 191 -13.97 -24.46 -10.25
C GLY A 191 -14.05 -24.12 -11.73
N ILE A 192 -14.02 -22.84 -12.04
CA ILE A 192 -14.02 -22.31 -13.40
C ILE A 192 -12.66 -21.68 -13.70
N GLU A 193 -12.21 -21.81 -14.95
CA GLU A 193 -10.92 -21.26 -15.37
C GLU A 193 -10.98 -19.74 -15.50
N PHE A 194 -10.04 -19.04 -14.87
CA PHE A 194 -9.90 -17.60 -14.94
C PHE A 194 -8.90 -17.20 -16.03
N LYS A 195 -9.38 -17.17 -17.26
CA LYS A 195 -8.65 -16.66 -18.42
C LYS A 195 -9.01 -15.19 -18.67
N TYR A 196 -8.01 -14.33 -18.72
CA TYR A 196 -8.19 -12.91 -19.01
C TYR A 196 -7.08 -12.39 -19.93
N THR A 197 -7.38 -11.30 -20.64
CA THR A 197 -6.37 -10.53 -21.38
C THR A 197 -6.36 -9.08 -20.88
N LEU A 198 -5.18 -8.46 -20.82
CA LEU A 198 -5.07 -7.05 -20.48
C LEU A 198 -5.50 -6.20 -21.68
N LYS A 199 -6.53 -5.36 -21.51
CA LYS A 199 -6.97 -4.41 -22.52
C LYS A 199 -6.28 -3.06 -22.36
N SER A 200 -6.24 -2.54 -21.14
CA SER A 200 -5.51 -1.30 -20.84
C SER A 200 -5.11 -1.22 -19.37
N ILE A 201 -4.03 -0.52 -19.11
CA ILE A 201 -3.59 -0.13 -17.77
C ILE A 201 -3.19 1.34 -17.81
N ARG A 202 -3.64 2.10 -16.82
CA ARG A 202 -3.29 3.52 -16.70
C ARG A 202 -3.30 4.01 -15.27
N VAL A 203 -2.55 5.06 -15.02
CA VAL A 203 -2.54 5.79 -13.75
C VAL A 203 -3.57 6.91 -13.84
N THR A 204 -4.41 7.01 -12.82
CA THR A 204 -5.45 8.03 -12.76
C THR A 204 -4.95 9.29 -12.05
N ASN A 205 -5.67 10.40 -12.24
CA ASN A 205 -5.41 11.64 -11.52
C ASN A 205 -5.59 11.52 -10.00
N GLN A 206 -6.19 10.42 -9.52
CA GLN A 206 -6.39 10.13 -8.10
C GLN A 206 -5.24 9.32 -7.48
N LEU A 207 -4.11 9.19 -8.20
CA LEU A 207 -2.97 8.38 -7.78
C LEU A 207 -3.36 6.91 -7.54
N THR A 208 -4.24 6.38 -8.41
CA THR A 208 -4.65 4.98 -8.43
C THR A 208 -4.32 4.34 -9.78
N ILE A 209 -4.23 3.01 -9.82
CA ILE A 209 -3.98 2.25 -11.05
C ILE A 209 -5.30 1.69 -11.54
N GLU A 210 -5.74 2.10 -12.73
CA GLU A 210 -6.91 1.53 -13.40
C GLU A 210 -6.47 0.42 -14.36
N VAL A 211 -7.05 -0.76 -14.20
CA VAL A 211 -6.81 -1.94 -15.05
C VAL A 211 -8.13 -2.34 -15.70
N ILE A 212 -8.12 -2.55 -17.01
CA ILE A 212 -9.24 -3.12 -17.76
C ILE A 212 -8.82 -4.49 -18.27
N LEU A 213 -9.52 -5.52 -17.79
CA LEU A 213 -9.31 -6.91 -18.18
C LEU A 213 -10.46 -7.36 -19.06
N ASN A 214 -10.17 -8.02 -20.18
CA ASN A 214 -11.17 -8.69 -20.98
C ASN A 214 -11.26 -10.16 -20.56
N VAL A 215 -12.44 -10.58 -20.15
CA VAL A 215 -12.78 -11.96 -19.74
C VAL A 215 -13.91 -12.43 -20.64
N GLN A 216 -13.65 -13.46 -21.46
CA GLN A 216 -14.61 -14.04 -22.40
C GLN A 216 -15.36 -13.02 -23.28
N GLY A 217 -14.68 -11.94 -23.70
CA GLY A 217 -15.26 -10.90 -24.55
C GLY A 217 -15.90 -9.73 -23.80
N GLU A 218 -16.03 -9.81 -22.48
CA GLU A 218 -16.53 -8.72 -21.63
C GLU A 218 -15.39 -7.98 -20.92
N ASP A 219 -15.51 -6.65 -20.79
CA ASP A 219 -14.51 -5.81 -20.16
C ASP A 219 -14.85 -5.52 -18.70
N TYR A 220 -13.90 -5.82 -17.81
CA TYR A 220 -13.99 -5.58 -16.38
C TYR A 220 -12.97 -4.54 -15.95
N LYS A 221 -13.45 -3.46 -15.34
CA LYS A 221 -12.62 -2.40 -14.79
C LYS A 221 -12.33 -2.64 -13.31
N LEU A 222 -11.06 -2.58 -12.94
CA LEU A 222 -10.58 -2.60 -11.57
C LEU A 222 -9.76 -1.34 -11.28
N VAL A 223 -10.04 -0.66 -10.16
CA VAL A 223 -9.25 0.49 -9.69
C VAL A 223 -8.49 0.09 -8.44
N ILE A 224 -7.17 0.23 -8.48
CA ILE A 224 -6.24 -0.22 -7.45
C ILE A 224 -5.63 1.00 -6.76
N ASP A 225 -6.18 1.33 -5.60
CA ASP A 225 -5.57 2.26 -4.66
C ASP A 225 -4.48 1.56 -3.82
N TYR A 226 -3.78 2.33 -2.97
CA TYR A 226 -2.70 1.80 -2.14
C TYR A 226 -3.15 0.69 -1.19
N ASN A 227 -4.34 0.80 -0.58
CA ASN A 227 -4.82 -0.21 0.35
C ASN A 227 -5.11 -1.53 -0.36
N LEU A 228 -5.73 -1.47 -1.54
CA LEU A 228 -5.91 -2.66 -2.36
C LEU A 228 -4.56 -3.19 -2.84
N TYR A 229 -3.64 -2.36 -3.31
CA TYR A 229 -2.31 -2.80 -3.73
C TYR A 229 -1.54 -3.52 -2.60
N LYS A 230 -1.62 -3.00 -1.38
CA LYS A 230 -1.05 -3.62 -0.18
C LYS A 230 -1.68 -4.98 0.06
N LEU A 231 -3.01 -5.07 0.07
CA LEU A 231 -3.73 -6.34 0.24
C LEU A 231 -3.34 -7.37 -0.83
N LEU A 232 -3.28 -6.97 -2.10
CA LEU A 232 -2.85 -7.83 -3.20
C LEU A 232 -1.41 -8.34 -3.01
N THR A 233 -0.52 -7.50 -2.51
CA THR A 233 0.87 -7.86 -2.21
C THR A 233 0.95 -8.83 -1.03
N ASP A 234 0.15 -8.62 0.02
CA ASP A 234 0.10 -9.49 1.19
C ASP A 234 -0.40 -10.89 0.79
N ILE A 235 -1.47 -10.97 -0.01
CA ILE A 235 -2.00 -12.25 -0.53
C ILE A 235 -0.95 -12.96 -1.38
N GLU A 236 -0.25 -12.23 -2.24
CA GLU A 236 0.82 -12.81 -3.06
C GLU A 236 1.94 -13.45 -2.22
N ASN A 237 2.20 -12.89 -1.04
CA ASN A 237 3.17 -13.37 -0.05
C ASN A 237 2.60 -14.46 0.90
N GLY A 238 1.38 -14.94 0.65
CA GLY A 238 0.76 -16.03 1.41
C GLY A 238 -0.16 -15.61 2.55
N TYR A 239 -0.54 -14.33 2.63
CA TYR A 239 -1.57 -13.90 3.57
C TYR A 239 -2.92 -14.54 3.25
N ILE A 240 -3.57 -15.08 4.28
CA ILE A 240 -4.90 -15.69 4.16
C ILE A 240 -5.96 -14.64 4.46
N LEU A 241 -6.85 -14.43 3.50
CA LEU A 241 -7.95 -13.47 3.59
C LEU A 241 -8.89 -13.77 4.76
N LYS A 242 -9.24 -12.71 5.51
CA LYS A 242 -10.24 -12.74 6.57
C LYS A 242 -11.52 -12.05 6.10
N GLU A 243 -12.63 -12.33 6.78
CA GLU A 243 -13.92 -11.66 6.50
C GLU A 243 -13.83 -10.13 6.57
N LYS A 244 -13.02 -9.60 7.49
CA LYS A 244 -12.77 -8.16 7.58
C LYS A 244 -12.14 -7.61 6.30
N ASP A 245 -11.15 -8.30 5.73
CA ASP A 245 -10.46 -7.87 4.51
C ASP A 245 -11.43 -7.83 3.33
N LYS A 246 -12.32 -8.82 3.23
CA LYS A 246 -13.39 -8.86 2.22
C LYS A 246 -14.37 -7.70 2.39
N SER A 247 -14.73 -7.37 3.64
CA SER A 247 -15.63 -6.26 3.95
C SER A 247 -15.03 -4.87 3.68
N GLU A 248 -13.71 -4.72 3.80
CA GLU A 248 -13.00 -3.45 3.56
C GLU A 248 -12.66 -3.26 2.07
N ALA A 249 -12.47 -4.35 1.32
CA ALA A 249 -12.15 -4.36 -0.11
C ALA A 249 -13.40 -4.56 -1.00
N ILE A 250 -14.49 -3.83 -0.71
CA ILE A 250 -15.81 -3.98 -1.38
C ILE A 250 -15.70 -3.92 -2.91
N VAL A 251 -14.96 -2.95 -3.44
CA VAL A 251 -14.80 -2.77 -4.90
C VAL A 251 -14.12 -3.98 -5.54
N PHE A 252 -13.15 -4.59 -4.85
CA PHE A 252 -12.49 -5.81 -5.35
C PHE A 252 -13.42 -7.02 -5.23
N ALA A 253 -14.17 -7.16 -4.13
CA ALA A 253 -15.18 -8.21 -3.99
C ALA A 253 -16.22 -8.15 -5.11
N GLU A 254 -16.78 -6.96 -5.39
CA GLU A 254 -17.70 -6.77 -6.51
C GLU A 254 -17.07 -7.10 -7.87
N PHE A 255 -15.80 -6.75 -8.07
CA PHE A 255 -15.07 -7.10 -9.29
C PHE A 255 -14.98 -8.62 -9.45
N VAL A 256 -14.60 -9.35 -8.39
CA VAL A 256 -14.53 -10.82 -8.38
C VAL A 256 -15.89 -11.44 -8.67
N ASP A 257 -16.94 -10.98 -7.98
CA ASP A 257 -18.29 -11.52 -8.14
C ASP A 257 -18.82 -11.33 -9.58
N LYS A 258 -18.60 -10.16 -10.16
CA LYS A 258 -18.99 -9.85 -11.54
C LYS A 258 -18.25 -10.74 -12.55
N VAL A 259 -16.94 -10.93 -12.37
CA VAL A 259 -16.12 -11.82 -13.20
C VAL A 259 -16.59 -13.27 -13.08
N ILE A 260 -16.83 -13.77 -11.88
CA ILE A 260 -17.23 -15.16 -11.65
C ILE A 260 -18.63 -15.45 -12.22
N THR A 261 -19.54 -14.48 -12.11
CA THR A 261 -20.92 -14.65 -12.58
C THR A 261 -21.01 -14.71 -14.11
N SER A 262 -20.12 -14.00 -14.83
CA SER A 262 -20.12 -13.95 -16.29
C SER A 262 -19.37 -15.08 -16.97
N ILE A 263 -18.41 -15.72 -16.29
CA ILE A 263 -17.66 -16.84 -16.85
C ILE A 263 -18.61 -18.02 -17.10
N VAL A 264 -18.77 -18.36 -18.37
CA VAL A 264 -19.44 -19.59 -18.81
C VAL A 264 -18.39 -20.68 -18.95
N SER A 265 -18.69 -21.86 -18.39
CA SER A 265 -17.77 -22.98 -18.44
C SER A 265 -17.84 -23.66 -19.81
N ASN A 266 -16.86 -23.38 -20.66
CA ASN A 266 -16.92 -23.77 -22.07
C ASN A 266 -15.84 -24.79 -22.48
N GLU A 267 -14.74 -24.92 -21.71
CA GLU A 267 -13.61 -25.79 -22.09
C GLU A 267 -13.26 -26.78 -20.98
N LYS A 268 -13.08 -26.28 -19.75
CA LYS A 268 -12.61 -27.08 -18.62
C LYS A 268 -13.22 -26.58 -17.32
N THR A 269 -13.79 -27.52 -16.57
CA THR A 269 -14.31 -27.28 -15.21
C THR A 269 -13.64 -28.23 -14.24
N ILE A 270 -13.34 -27.78 -13.02
CA ILE A 270 -12.87 -28.66 -11.96
C ILE A 270 -13.96 -28.79 -10.91
N MET A 271 -14.55 -29.97 -10.80
CA MET A 271 -15.47 -30.31 -9.73
C MET A 271 -14.69 -30.85 -8.53
N THR A 272 -14.90 -30.27 -7.35
CA THR A 272 -14.29 -30.76 -6.11
C THR A 272 -15.37 -31.26 -5.17
N LEU A 273 -15.29 -32.52 -4.75
CA LEU A 273 -16.17 -33.09 -3.74
C LEU A 273 -15.65 -32.73 -2.34
N THR A 274 -16.48 -32.11 -1.51
CA THR A 274 -16.04 -31.61 -0.19
C THR A 274 -15.80 -32.72 0.82
N ASP A 275 -16.45 -33.88 0.63
CA ASP A 275 -16.42 -34.99 1.61
C ASP A 275 -15.07 -35.72 1.64
N ASN A 276 -14.34 -35.72 0.51
CA ASN A 276 -13.08 -36.44 0.35
C ASN A 276 -12.00 -35.66 -0.42
N ASN A 277 -12.25 -34.39 -0.75
CA ASN A 277 -11.40 -33.52 -1.56
C ASN A 277 -10.98 -34.10 -2.92
N LYS A 278 -11.73 -35.08 -3.45
CA LYS A 278 -11.48 -35.59 -4.79
C LYS A 278 -11.85 -34.54 -5.83
N LYS A 279 -10.98 -34.38 -6.82
CA LYS A 279 -11.16 -33.45 -7.92
C LYS A 279 -11.42 -34.22 -9.20
N TYR A 280 -12.38 -33.71 -9.98
CA TYR A 280 -12.74 -34.25 -11.28
C TYR A 280 -12.68 -33.12 -12.30
N GLU A 281 -11.93 -33.34 -13.36
CA GLU A 281 -11.89 -32.48 -14.53
C GLU A 281 -13.03 -32.89 -15.47
N ILE A 282 -13.82 -31.90 -15.88
CA ILE A 282 -14.91 -32.05 -16.85
C ILE A 282 -14.53 -31.24 -18.08
N THR A 283 -14.43 -31.93 -19.22
CA THR A 283 -14.08 -31.35 -20.53
C THR A 283 -15.12 -31.71 -21.58
N GLU A 284 -15.35 -30.83 -22.55
CA GLU A 284 -16.17 -31.15 -23.72
C GLU A 284 -15.35 -32.00 -24.71
N GLY A 285 -15.79 -33.24 -24.93
CA GLY A 285 -15.19 -34.19 -25.86
C GLY A 285 -16.02 -34.36 -27.14
N PHE A 286 -15.53 -35.20 -28.06
CA PHE A 286 -16.16 -35.41 -29.37
C PHE A 286 -17.60 -35.97 -29.31
N LEU A 287 -17.94 -36.71 -28.24
CA LEU A 287 -19.26 -37.37 -28.06
C LEU A 287 -20.06 -36.83 -26.87
N GLY A 288 -19.64 -35.71 -26.27
CA GLY A 288 -20.24 -35.15 -25.05
C GLY A 288 -19.19 -34.88 -23.98
N PHE A 289 -19.61 -34.76 -22.72
CA PHE A 289 -18.70 -34.45 -21.62
C PHE A 289 -17.87 -35.67 -21.19
N GLU A 290 -16.56 -35.46 -21.07
CA GLU A 290 -15.62 -36.42 -20.50
C GLU A 290 -15.27 -36.01 -19.06
N ILE A 291 -15.25 -36.98 -18.14
CA ILE A 291 -14.93 -36.76 -16.73
C ILE A 291 -13.70 -37.59 -16.36
N LYS A 292 -12.70 -36.94 -15.78
CA LYS A 292 -11.46 -37.59 -15.33
C LYS A 292 -11.09 -37.18 -13.92
N GLU A 293 -10.76 -38.14 -13.06
CA GLU A 293 -10.20 -37.84 -11.74
C GLU A 293 -8.81 -37.22 -11.89
N VAL A 294 -8.58 -36.10 -11.21
CA VAL A 294 -7.32 -35.36 -11.18
C VAL A 294 -6.83 -35.26 -9.74
N ASN A 295 -5.51 -35.43 -9.55
CA ASN A 295 -4.86 -35.40 -8.24
C ASN A 295 -4.65 -33.98 -7.74
#